data_AF-A0ABD3EYW2-F1
#
_entry.id   AF-A0ABD3EYW2-F1
#
_cell.length_a   1.000
_cell.length_b   1.000
_cell.length_c   1.000
_cell.angle_alpha   90.00
_cell.angle_beta   90.00
_cell.angle_gamma   90.00
#
_symmetry.space_group_name_H-M   'P 1'
#
loop_
_entity.id
_entity.type
_entity.pdbx_description
1 polymer ?
#
loop_
_entity_poly.entity_id
_entity_poly.type
_entity_poly.pdbx_seq_one_letter_code
_entity_poly.pdbx_strand_id
1 'polypeptide(L)'
;MAKIIAFSTAALLATFGSTNGKSVNESCSVVDFTAQDTQFLLLNNAVDIVTQSTLLSTLVKDYDPLVLQNINLGEFKYSILGQDLTFTPTLDSLNVTGLANLVPEHVNASSFNCVDIAAHCTGQLSIDATVSLTLEEIDTSITVDVSLTLDKPTLATNVQANMYGCAASATDCEEFTVTTIEAAGVDGKYSSIMDVLLLHFQSAAVQTVSLDFDSIVDSDFSFHSSGAIISAITDALADFSADEINKKGSVYDTFISNLNDQLLSVANDYIDSKLKPSFGCTCLEA
;
A
#
# COMPACT_ATOMS: atom_id res chain seq x y z
N MET A 1 5.25 -2.31 -1.68
CA MET A 1 4.42 -2.56 -0.49
C MET A 1 3.07 -3.18 -0.83
N ALA A 2 2.70 -3.33 -2.10
CA ALA A 2 1.36 -3.75 -2.53
C ALA A 2 1.05 -5.26 -2.41
N LYS A 3 2.01 -6.10 -2.02
CA LYS A 3 1.71 -7.41 -1.43
C LYS A 3 1.48 -7.28 0.07
N ILE A 4 2.18 -6.41 0.79
CA ILE A 4 2.04 -6.27 2.27
C ILE A 4 0.88 -5.37 2.68
N ILE A 5 0.71 -4.17 2.14
CA ILE A 5 -0.61 -3.57 1.79
C ILE A 5 -1.25 -4.60 0.83
N ALA A 6 -2.53 -4.85 0.69
CA ALA A 6 -3.09 -6.07 0.09
C ALA A 6 -2.97 -7.35 0.93
N PHE A 7 -1.83 -7.76 1.52
CA PHE A 7 -1.84 -8.87 2.52
C PHE A 7 -2.44 -8.37 3.83
N SER A 8 -2.05 -7.17 4.28
CA SER A 8 -2.66 -6.46 5.39
C SER A 8 -4.01 -5.92 4.94
N THR A 9 -4.09 -5.19 3.84
CA THR A 9 -5.35 -4.56 3.42
C THR A 9 -6.44 -5.56 3.08
N ALA A 10 -6.14 -6.66 2.37
CA ALA A 10 -7.17 -7.63 2.06
C ALA A 10 -7.43 -8.54 3.28
N ALA A 11 -6.43 -9.12 3.96
CA ALA A 11 -6.71 -9.95 5.14
C ALA A 11 -7.37 -9.19 6.31
N LEU A 12 -7.18 -7.86 6.40
CA LEU A 12 -7.83 -7.00 7.41
C LEU A 12 -9.23 -6.52 6.97
N LEU A 13 -9.57 -6.60 5.68
CA LEU A 13 -10.89 -6.21 5.15
C LEU A 13 -11.86 -7.39 4.98
N ALA A 14 -11.39 -8.60 5.22
CA ALA A 14 -12.13 -9.85 5.05
C ALA A 14 -13.32 -10.08 5.97
N THR A 15 -13.64 -9.16 6.86
CA THR A 15 -14.29 -9.58 8.10
C THR A 15 -15.55 -8.83 8.32
N PHE A 16 -16.51 -8.95 7.41
CA PHE A 16 -17.72 -8.18 7.53
C PHE A 16 -18.93 -8.93 7.01
N GLY A 17 -19.78 -9.32 7.96
CA GLY A 17 -21.12 -9.75 7.63
C GLY A 17 -21.97 -8.56 7.21
N SER A 18 -23.07 -8.80 6.49
CA SER A 18 -24.00 -7.71 6.27
C SER A 18 -24.87 -7.50 7.50
N THR A 19 -24.77 -6.33 8.10
CA THR A 19 -25.74 -5.89 9.10
C THR A 19 -26.35 -4.61 8.58
N ASN A 20 -27.48 -4.76 7.87
CA ASN A 20 -28.28 -3.70 7.24
C ASN A 20 -27.78 -3.17 5.87
N GLY A 21 -26.98 -3.97 5.16
CA GLY A 21 -26.54 -3.68 3.80
C GLY A 21 -27.70 -3.55 2.80
N LYS A 22 -27.57 -2.64 1.83
CA LYS A 22 -28.48 -2.63 0.67
C LYS A 22 -28.27 -3.94 -0.10
N SER A 23 -29.31 -4.76 -0.18
CA SER A 23 -29.31 -5.99 -0.98
C SER A 23 -28.99 -5.64 -2.44
N VAL A 24 -28.01 -6.35 -2.99
CA VAL A 24 -27.60 -6.27 -4.39
C VAL A 24 -28.32 -7.37 -5.18
N ASN A 25 -28.48 -8.54 -4.56
CA ASN A 25 -29.35 -9.62 -5.01
C ASN A 25 -29.92 -10.37 -3.78
N GLU A 26 -30.64 -11.48 -4.01
CA GLU A 26 -31.28 -12.25 -2.92
C GLU A 26 -30.29 -12.83 -1.89
N SER A 27 -29.05 -13.10 -2.30
CA SER A 27 -28.04 -13.76 -1.45
C SER A 27 -26.97 -12.79 -0.92
N CYS A 28 -26.71 -11.68 -1.61
CA CYS A 28 -25.61 -10.75 -1.33
C CYS A 28 -26.08 -9.33 -1.04
N SER A 29 -25.38 -8.68 -0.12
CA SER A 29 -25.62 -7.27 0.21
C SER A 29 -24.32 -6.56 0.54
N VAL A 30 -24.35 -5.23 0.44
CA VAL A 30 -23.17 -4.40 0.69
C VAL A 30 -22.82 -4.45 2.17
N VAL A 31 -21.54 -4.66 2.45
CA VAL A 31 -20.99 -4.59 3.79
C VAL A 31 -20.98 -3.15 4.32
N ASP A 32 -21.35 -2.98 5.58
CA ASP A 32 -21.15 -1.74 6.35
C ASP A 32 -20.06 -1.95 7.41
N PHE A 33 -18.86 -1.41 7.19
CA PHE A 33 -17.74 -1.54 8.15
C PHE A 33 -18.05 -0.92 9.51
N THR A 34 -18.89 0.13 9.56
CA THR A 34 -19.22 0.81 10.82
C THR A 34 -20.17 -0.01 11.71
N ALA A 35 -20.77 -1.06 11.17
CA ALA A 35 -21.66 -1.95 11.90
C ALA A 35 -20.95 -3.24 12.38
N GLN A 36 -19.63 -3.31 12.25
CA GLN A 36 -18.85 -4.55 12.40
C GLN A 36 -17.85 -4.50 13.55
N ASP A 37 -18.21 -3.79 14.63
CA ASP A 37 -17.38 -3.56 15.82
C ASP A 37 -16.76 -4.85 16.38
N THR A 38 -17.50 -5.96 16.39
CA THR A 38 -17.00 -7.23 16.91
C THR A 38 -15.89 -7.81 16.03
N GLN A 39 -15.98 -7.65 14.71
CA GLN A 39 -14.97 -8.15 13.78
C GLN A 39 -13.70 -7.30 13.89
N PHE A 40 -13.80 -5.96 13.93
CA PHE A 40 -12.64 -5.10 14.18
C PHE A 40 -11.99 -5.37 15.54
N LEU A 41 -12.78 -5.65 16.58
CA LEU A 41 -12.24 -6.02 17.89
C LEU A 41 -11.44 -7.32 17.82
N LEU A 42 -11.98 -8.37 17.18
CA LEU A 42 -11.28 -9.64 17.01
C LEU A 42 -10.00 -9.46 16.18
N LEU A 43 -10.07 -8.67 15.11
CA LEU A 43 -8.93 -8.35 14.27
C LEU A 43 -7.84 -7.63 15.04
N ASN A 44 -8.18 -6.62 15.83
CA ASN A 44 -7.24 -5.86 16.64
C ASN A 44 -6.63 -6.71 17.77
N ASN A 45 -7.40 -7.66 18.33
CA ASN A 45 -6.85 -8.65 19.26
C ASN A 45 -5.80 -9.56 18.56
N ALA A 46 -6.05 -9.97 17.31
CA ALA A 46 -5.08 -10.73 16.53
C ALA A 46 -3.82 -9.90 16.23
N VAL A 47 -3.98 -8.60 15.89
CA VAL A 47 -2.86 -7.66 15.74
C VAL A 47 -2.05 -7.56 17.04
N ASP A 48 -2.69 -7.44 18.19
CA ASP A 48 -2.00 -7.40 19.50
C ASP A 48 -1.19 -8.67 19.77
N ILE A 49 -1.73 -9.85 19.43
CA ILE A 49 -1.02 -11.12 19.58
C ILE A 49 0.19 -11.18 18.63
N VAL A 50 0.03 -10.76 17.38
CA VAL A 50 1.09 -10.80 16.37
C VAL A 50 2.21 -9.82 16.72
N THR A 51 1.90 -8.62 17.23
CA THR A 51 2.88 -7.61 17.63
C THR A 51 3.63 -7.97 18.91
N GLN A 52 3.00 -8.69 19.85
CA GLN A 52 3.63 -9.17 21.09
C GLN A 52 4.42 -10.47 20.92
N SER A 53 4.29 -11.13 19.77
CA SER A 53 4.93 -12.41 19.47
C SER A 53 6.02 -12.27 18.41
N THR A 54 6.79 -13.34 18.20
CA THR A 54 7.75 -13.43 17.08
C THR A 54 7.09 -13.81 15.76
N LEU A 55 5.76 -13.98 15.73
CA LEU A 55 5.03 -14.47 14.56
C LEU A 55 5.18 -13.53 13.36
N LEU A 56 5.12 -12.22 13.58
CA LEU A 56 5.22 -11.24 12.49
C LEU A 56 6.56 -11.36 11.75
N SER A 57 7.67 -11.44 12.50
CA SER A 57 8.99 -11.61 11.92
C SER A 57 9.11 -12.89 11.09
N THR A 58 8.41 -13.97 11.48
CA THR A 58 8.36 -15.22 10.71
C THR A 58 7.50 -15.08 9.46
N LEU A 59 6.33 -14.43 9.55
CA LEU A 59 5.39 -14.25 8.45
C LEU A 59 5.96 -13.32 7.35
N VAL A 60 6.70 -12.29 7.75
CA VAL A 60 7.24 -11.28 6.82
C VAL A 60 8.59 -11.70 6.24
N LYS A 61 9.27 -12.70 6.82
CA LYS A 61 10.60 -13.15 6.38
C LYS A 61 10.67 -13.53 4.90
N ASP A 62 9.65 -14.20 4.39
CA ASP A 62 9.59 -14.62 2.98
C ASP A 62 9.27 -13.45 2.02
N TYR A 63 8.94 -12.29 2.58
CA TYR A 63 8.64 -11.05 1.87
C TYR A 63 9.69 -9.96 2.09
N ASP A 64 10.81 -10.29 2.74
CA ASP A 64 11.96 -9.40 2.99
C ASP A 64 13.23 -10.02 2.35
N PRO A 65 13.72 -9.49 1.20
CA PRO A 65 13.30 -8.27 0.54
C PRO A 65 11.95 -8.37 -0.18
N LEU A 66 11.21 -7.27 -0.17
CA LEU A 66 10.09 -7.08 -1.09
C LEU A 66 10.62 -6.54 -2.41
N VAL A 67 10.41 -7.31 -3.47
CA VAL A 67 10.80 -6.92 -4.83
C VAL A 67 9.56 -6.65 -5.69
N LEU A 68 9.50 -5.45 -6.28
CA LEU A 68 8.51 -5.06 -7.29
C LEU A 68 9.23 -4.60 -8.57
N GLN A 69 8.57 -4.74 -9.72
CA GLN A 69 9.15 -4.42 -11.03
C GLN A 69 8.08 -3.93 -11.99
N ASN A 70 8.49 -3.06 -12.92
CA ASN A 70 7.69 -2.56 -14.03
C ASN A 70 6.35 -1.95 -13.58
N ILE A 71 6.40 -0.99 -12.67
CA ILE A 71 5.22 -0.25 -12.20
C ILE A 71 5.21 1.13 -12.85
N ASN A 72 4.10 1.47 -13.51
CA ASN A 72 3.93 2.82 -14.04
C ASN A 72 3.56 3.76 -12.89
N LEU A 73 4.21 4.92 -12.86
CA LEU A 73 3.96 5.95 -11.87
C LEU A 73 3.14 7.10 -12.51
N GLY A 74 2.51 7.92 -11.67
CA GLY A 74 1.72 9.05 -12.15
C GLY A 74 2.57 10.11 -12.83
N GLU A 75 2.11 10.61 -13.98
CA GLU A 75 2.73 11.73 -14.69
C GLU A 75 2.86 12.96 -13.77
N PHE A 76 3.98 13.66 -13.88
CA PHE A 76 4.18 14.93 -13.19
C PHE A 76 4.81 15.97 -14.10
N LYS A 77 4.59 17.24 -13.77
CA LYS A 77 5.13 18.38 -14.50
C LYS A 77 6.12 19.12 -13.64
N TYR A 78 7.26 19.46 -14.22
CA TYR A 78 8.28 20.22 -13.52
C TYR A 78 8.88 21.28 -14.44
N SER A 79 8.99 22.51 -13.92
CA SER A 79 9.47 23.64 -14.70
C SER A 79 10.98 23.78 -14.52
N ILE A 80 11.74 23.53 -15.58
CA ILE A 80 13.21 23.66 -15.61
C ILE A 80 13.58 24.66 -16.69
N LEU A 81 14.39 25.66 -16.33
CA LEU A 81 14.88 26.69 -17.27
C LEU A 81 13.76 27.44 -18.00
N GLY A 82 12.61 27.64 -17.34
CA GLY A 82 11.45 28.33 -17.91
C GLY A 82 10.65 27.52 -18.93
N GLN A 83 10.89 26.21 -19.01
CA GLN A 83 10.09 25.26 -19.78
C GLN A 83 9.41 24.29 -18.84
N ASP A 84 8.11 24.10 -19.02
CA ASP A 84 7.37 23.05 -18.31
C ASP A 84 7.60 21.74 -19.04
N LEU A 85 8.20 20.78 -18.34
CA LEU A 85 8.47 19.45 -18.85
C LEU A 85 7.52 18.45 -18.21
N THR A 86 6.99 17.54 -19.01
CA THR A 86 6.13 16.45 -18.57
C THR A 86 6.96 15.18 -18.47
N PHE A 87 7.01 14.62 -17.27
CA PHE A 87 7.72 13.39 -16.98
C PHE A 87 6.71 12.27 -16.76
N THR A 88 6.95 11.16 -17.44
CA THR A 88 6.24 9.90 -17.25
C THR A 88 7.17 8.91 -16.55
N PRO A 89 7.12 8.84 -15.21
CA PRO A 89 7.96 7.95 -14.44
C PRO A 89 7.50 6.48 -14.57
N THR A 90 8.49 5.59 -14.61
CA THR A 90 8.32 4.14 -14.51
C THR A 90 9.27 3.62 -13.44
N LEU A 91 8.73 2.94 -12.45
CA LEU A 91 9.50 2.21 -11.45
C LEU A 91 9.90 0.84 -12.05
N ASP A 92 11.10 0.80 -12.62
CA ASP A 92 11.64 -0.39 -13.27
C ASP A 92 11.88 -1.51 -12.26
N SER A 93 12.48 -1.15 -11.12
CA SER A 93 12.69 -2.04 -10.00
C SER A 93 12.56 -1.33 -8.67
N LEU A 94 12.08 -2.06 -7.67
CA LEU A 94 12.04 -1.65 -6.27
C LEU A 94 12.38 -2.85 -5.42
N ASN A 95 13.30 -2.66 -4.49
CA ASN A 95 13.70 -3.60 -3.48
C ASN A 95 13.60 -2.91 -2.11
N VAL A 96 12.78 -3.44 -1.22
CA VAL A 96 12.62 -2.92 0.14
C VAL A 96 13.04 -3.98 1.14
N THR A 97 13.95 -3.62 2.04
CA THR A 97 14.42 -4.48 3.13
C THR A 97 14.16 -3.89 4.50
N GLY A 98 14.18 -4.73 5.54
CA GLY A 98 13.89 -4.31 6.91
C GLY A 98 12.42 -4.36 7.28
N LEU A 99 11.61 -5.04 6.46
CA LEU A 99 10.18 -5.24 6.67
C LEU A 99 9.90 -6.09 7.90
N ALA A 100 10.84 -6.92 8.34
CA ALA A 100 10.75 -7.64 9.60
C ALA A 100 10.66 -6.72 10.84
N ASN A 101 11.01 -5.42 10.70
CA ASN A 101 10.89 -4.42 11.76
C ASN A 101 9.55 -3.68 11.77
N LEU A 102 8.67 -3.95 10.80
CA LEU A 102 7.32 -3.38 10.77
C LEU A 102 6.50 -3.93 11.94
N VAL A 103 5.71 -3.05 12.55
CA VAL A 103 4.77 -3.35 13.60
C VAL A 103 3.43 -2.76 13.15
N PRO A 104 2.43 -3.59 12.80
CA PRO A 104 1.10 -3.12 12.44
C PRO A 104 0.43 -2.47 13.64
N GLU A 105 -0.38 -1.47 13.36
CA GLU A 105 -1.26 -0.82 14.34
C GLU A 105 -2.70 -1.32 14.18
N HIS A 106 -3.57 -0.90 15.11
CA HIS A 106 -4.98 -1.24 15.07
C HIS A 106 -5.65 -0.72 13.80
N VAL A 107 -6.53 -1.55 13.25
CA VAL A 107 -7.36 -1.23 12.09
C VAL A 107 -8.69 -0.71 12.58
N ASN A 108 -9.16 0.37 11.95
CA ASN A 108 -10.42 1.01 12.33
C ASN A 108 -11.28 1.29 11.09
N ALA A 109 -12.60 1.11 11.22
CA ALA A 109 -13.53 1.66 10.25
C ALA A 109 -13.59 3.19 10.39
N SER A 110 -13.33 3.91 9.31
CA SER A 110 -13.48 5.38 9.26
C SER A 110 -14.77 5.81 8.58
N SER A 111 -15.38 4.94 7.77
CA SER A 111 -16.69 5.16 7.18
C SER A 111 -17.35 3.83 6.83
N PHE A 112 -18.55 3.89 6.24
CA PHE A 112 -19.34 2.73 5.78
C PHE A 112 -18.52 1.71 4.97
N ASN A 113 -17.56 2.17 4.16
CA ASN A 113 -16.73 1.31 3.30
C ASN A 113 -15.25 1.72 3.33
N CYS A 114 -14.81 2.45 4.36
CA CYS A 114 -13.41 2.84 4.50
C CYS A 114 -12.80 2.28 5.79
N VAL A 115 -11.55 1.85 5.69
CA VAL A 115 -10.72 1.47 6.82
C VAL A 115 -9.43 2.26 6.85
N ASP A 116 -8.99 2.59 8.06
CA ASP A 116 -7.68 3.12 8.33
C ASP A 116 -6.74 1.98 8.75
N ILE A 117 -5.59 1.90 8.08
CA ILE A 117 -4.54 0.92 8.34
C ILE A 117 -3.25 1.69 8.57
N ALA A 118 -2.54 1.38 9.64
CA ALA A 118 -1.26 1.96 9.95
C ALA A 118 -0.23 0.92 10.39
N ALA A 119 1.04 1.24 10.23
CA ALA A 119 2.17 0.47 10.73
C ALA A 119 3.36 1.39 10.97
N HIS A 120 4.20 1.04 11.93
CA HIS A 120 5.47 1.72 12.17
C HIS A 120 6.63 0.73 12.19
N CYS A 121 7.82 1.18 11.82
CA CYS A 121 9.04 0.40 11.96
C CYS A 121 9.73 0.71 13.29
N THR A 122 10.19 -0.33 14.01
CA THR A 122 11.03 -0.14 15.21
C THR A 122 12.51 0.06 14.87
N GLY A 123 12.88 -0.07 13.59
CA GLY A 123 14.23 0.06 13.09
C GLY A 123 14.26 0.73 11.71
N GLN A 124 15.32 0.44 10.95
CA GLN A 124 15.51 1.03 9.63
C GLN A 124 14.76 0.23 8.56
N LEU A 125 14.34 0.97 7.52
CA LEU A 125 13.82 0.43 6.27
C LEU A 125 14.72 0.94 5.14
N SER A 126 15.30 0.03 4.36
CA SER A 126 16.14 0.40 3.21
C SER A 126 15.39 0.13 1.91
N ILE A 127 15.49 1.08 0.99
CA ILE A 127 14.78 1.14 -0.26
C ILE A 127 15.81 1.33 -1.36
N ASP A 128 15.92 0.36 -2.26
CA ASP A 128 16.70 0.47 -3.49
C ASP A 128 15.73 0.42 -4.67
N ALA A 129 15.77 1.42 -5.53
CA ALA A 129 14.87 1.54 -6.67
C ALA A 129 15.61 1.97 -7.92
N THR A 130 15.15 1.50 -9.07
CA THR A 130 15.53 2.03 -10.38
C THR A 130 14.29 2.66 -10.99
N VAL A 131 14.38 3.94 -11.33
CA VAL A 131 13.29 4.72 -11.91
C VAL A 131 13.73 5.26 -13.27
N SER A 132 12.94 4.98 -14.30
CA SER A 132 13.07 5.60 -15.60
C SER A 132 12.07 6.74 -15.75
N LEU A 133 12.56 7.92 -16.09
CA LEU A 133 11.79 9.12 -16.32
C LEU A 133 11.77 9.42 -17.81
N THR A 134 10.65 9.21 -18.48
CA THR A 134 10.51 9.58 -19.90
C THR A 134 10.02 11.02 -20.01
N LEU A 135 10.74 11.84 -20.77
CA LEU A 135 10.35 13.21 -21.08
C LEU A 135 9.51 13.20 -22.36
N GLU A 136 8.25 13.60 -22.26
CA GLU A 136 7.31 13.52 -23.38
C GLU A 136 7.72 14.45 -24.54
N GLU A 137 8.27 15.62 -24.24
CA GLU A 137 8.53 16.66 -25.24
C GLU A 137 9.67 16.30 -26.21
N ILE A 138 10.60 15.43 -25.80
CA ILE A 138 11.81 15.08 -26.57
C ILE A 138 12.05 13.56 -26.69
N ASP A 139 11.09 12.74 -26.28
CA ASP A 139 11.12 11.27 -26.35
C ASP A 139 12.46 10.68 -25.85
N THR A 140 12.93 11.20 -24.72
CA THR A 140 14.19 10.81 -24.10
C THR A 140 13.93 10.33 -22.68
N SER A 141 14.59 9.24 -22.28
CA SER A 141 14.46 8.70 -20.92
C SER A 141 15.72 8.94 -20.11
N ILE A 142 15.55 9.20 -18.82
CA ILE A 142 16.60 9.30 -17.82
C ILE A 142 16.38 8.17 -16.83
N THR A 143 17.38 7.33 -16.61
CA THR A 143 17.32 6.30 -15.57
C THR A 143 18.09 6.77 -14.34
N VAL A 144 17.47 6.61 -13.17
CA VAL A 144 17.99 6.98 -11.87
C VAL A 144 17.92 5.78 -10.95
N ASP A 145 19.07 5.38 -10.40
CA ASP A 145 19.11 4.48 -9.26
C ASP A 145 19.02 5.31 -7.98
N VAL A 146 18.12 4.91 -7.10
CA VAL A 146 17.84 5.55 -5.81
C VAL A 146 18.12 4.53 -4.72
N SER A 147 18.98 4.86 -3.77
CA SER A 147 19.12 4.13 -2.52
C SER A 147 18.74 5.06 -1.38
N LEU A 148 17.85 4.63 -0.49
CA LEU A 148 17.31 5.43 0.60
C LEU A 148 17.11 4.56 1.83
N THR A 149 17.67 4.97 2.97
CA THR A 149 17.44 4.30 4.26
C THR A 149 16.73 5.24 5.21
N LEU A 150 15.54 4.86 5.65
CA LEU A 150 14.69 5.60 6.58
C LEU A 150 14.81 5.00 7.99
N ASP A 151 15.03 5.85 8.99
CA ASP A 151 14.94 5.44 10.40
C ASP A 151 13.50 5.53 10.89
N LYS A 152 13.00 4.42 11.46
CA LYS A 152 11.66 4.27 12.04
C LYS A 152 10.54 4.91 11.20
N PRO A 153 10.40 4.55 9.91
CA PRO A 153 9.30 5.04 9.13
C PRO A 153 7.95 4.61 9.71
N THR A 154 6.95 5.47 9.57
CA THR A 154 5.55 5.17 9.85
C THR A 154 4.75 5.33 8.56
N LEU A 155 3.85 4.39 8.31
CA LEU A 155 2.95 4.41 7.15
C LEU A 155 1.51 4.33 7.65
N ALA A 156 0.67 5.27 7.23
CA ALA A 156 -0.76 5.23 7.44
C ALA A 156 -1.49 5.35 6.10
N THR A 157 -2.58 4.61 5.93
CA THR A 157 -3.38 4.62 4.69
C THR A 157 -4.86 4.55 5.02
N ASN A 158 -5.67 5.28 4.27
CA ASN A 158 -7.12 5.09 4.22
C ASN A 158 -7.45 4.30 2.96
N VAL A 159 -8.17 3.20 3.11
CA VAL A 159 -8.58 2.35 2.00
C VAL A 159 -10.08 2.29 1.93
N GLN A 160 -10.62 2.66 0.78
CA GLN A 160 -12.00 2.41 0.43
C GLN A 160 -12.10 1.02 -0.18
N ALA A 161 -12.99 0.19 0.34
CA ALA A 161 -13.28 -1.15 -0.16
C ALA A 161 -14.79 -1.39 -0.15
N ASN A 162 -15.35 -1.54 -1.35
CA ASN A 162 -16.74 -1.95 -1.51
C ASN A 162 -16.77 -3.47 -1.58
N MET A 163 -17.43 -4.08 -0.60
CA MET A 163 -17.48 -5.53 -0.45
C MET A 163 -18.91 -6.03 -0.31
N TYR A 164 -19.11 -7.29 -0.71
CA TYR A 164 -20.35 -7.99 -0.52
C TYR A 164 -20.22 -9.05 0.58
N GLY A 165 -21.19 -9.05 1.49
CA GLY A 165 -21.40 -10.07 2.50
C GLY A 165 -22.74 -10.76 2.29
N CYS A 166 -23.02 -11.78 3.10
CA CYS A 166 -24.28 -12.50 3.00
C CYS A 166 -25.45 -11.61 3.40
N ALA A 167 -26.52 -11.61 2.61
CA ALA A 167 -27.77 -10.99 3.03
C ALA A 167 -28.37 -11.78 4.22
N ALA A 168 -28.99 -11.09 5.18
CA ALA A 168 -29.55 -11.73 6.38
C ALA A 168 -30.58 -12.85 6.11
N SER A 169 -31.20 -12.86 4.93
CA SER A 169 -32.15 -13.88 4.48
C SER A 169 -31.53 -15.01 3.66
N ALA A 170 -30.24 -14.93 3.33
CA ALA A 170 -29.55 -15.90 2.50
C ALA A 170 -29.27 -17.19 3.29
N THR A 171 -29.61 -18.34 2.70
CA THR A 171 -29.32 -19.67 3.29
C THR A 171 -28.21 -20.40 2.55
N ASP A 172 -27.85 -19.89 1.38
CA ASP A 172 -26.85 -20.37 0.44
C ASP A 172 -25.53 -19.61 0.55
N CYS A 173 -25.40 -18.70 1.51
CA CYS A 173 -24.24 -17.87 1.73
C CYS A 173 -23.66 -18.10 3.13
N GLU A 174 -22.36 -18.36 3.22
CA GLU A 174 -21.64 -18.49 4.48
C GLU A 174 -20.88 -17.20 4.77
N GLU A 175 -21.08 -16.64 5.97
CA GLU A 175 -20.44 -15.39 6.34
C GLU A 175 -18.93 -15.56 6.50
N PHE A 176 -18.18 -14.70 5.83
CA PHE A 176 -16.72 -14.65 5.94
C PHE A 176 -16.32 -13.77 7.13
N THR A 177 -15.60 -14.34 8.11
CA THR A 177 -15.31 -13.71 9.41
C THR A 177 -13.83 -13.78 9.78
N VAL A 178 -13.39 -13.02 10.79
CA VAL A 178 -12.02 -13.12 11.34
C VAL A 178 -11.68 -14.56 11.70
N THR A 179 -12.63 -15.30 12.27
CA THR A 179 -12.41 -16.69 12.69
C THR A 179 -12.12 -17.64 11.53
N THR A 180 -12.68 -17.38 10.34
CA THR A 180 -12.37 -18.13 9.11
C THR A 180 -10.90 -17.94 8.73
N ILE A 181 -10.38 -16.73 8.89
CA ILE A 181 -8.98 -16.39 8.63
C ILE A 181 -8.05 -17.04 9.65
N GLU A 182 -8.39 -16.95 10.94
CA GLU A 182 -7.62 -17.58 12.01
C GLU A 182 -7.49 -19.09 11.80
N ALA A 183 -8.62 -19.75 11.48
CA ALA A 183 -8.64 -21.19 11.23
C ALA A 183 -7.78 -21.58 10.03
N ALA A 184 -7.87 -20.85 8.93
CA ALA A 184 -7.08 -21.16 7.74
C ALA A 184 -5.60 -20.72 7.87
N GLY A 185 -5.30 -19.78 8.76
CA GLY A 185 -3.94 -19.43 9.15
C GLY A 185 -3.25 -20.53 9.94
N VAL A 186 -3.96 -21.21 10.84
CA VAL A 186 -3.46 -22.43 11.53
C VAL A 186 -3.10 -23.54 10.54
N ASP A 187 -3.88 -23.65 9.46
CA ASP A 187 -3.68 -24.63 8.39
C ASP A 187 -2.60 -24.23 7.36
N GLY A 188 -2.05 -23.01 7.43
CA GLY A 188 -1.07 -22.49 6.47
C GLY A 188 -1.66 -22.20 5.08
N LYS A 189 -2.98 -22.01 4.96
CA LYS A 189 -3.71 -21.84 3.69
C LYS A 189 -4.00 -20.38 3.32
N TYR A 190 -3.12 -19.46 3.67
CA TYR A 190 -3.32 -18.02 3.46
C TYR A 190 -3.63 -17.61 2.02
N SER A 191 -3.06 -18.30 1.03
CA SER A 191 -3.36 -18.03 -0.39
C SER A 191 -4.81 -18.32 -0.75
N SER A 192 -5.37 -19.42 -0.24
CA SER A 192 -6.76 -19.80 -0.50
C SER A 192 -7.75 -18.84 0.16
N ILE A 193 -7.42 -18.34 1.35
CA ILE A 193 -8.21 -17.30 2.04
C ILE A 193 -8.23 -16.02 1.20
N MET A 194 -7.09 -15.64 0.62
CA MET A 194 -6.99 -14.44 -0.20
C MET A 194 -7.84 -14.56 -1.46
N ASP A 195 -7.83 -15.71 -2.12
CA ASP A 195 -8.65 -15.94 -3.31
C ASP A 195 -10.14 -15.84 -2.97
N VAL A 196 -10.58 -16.49 -1.88
CA VAL A 196 -11.96 -16.39 -1.37
C VAL A 196 -12.31 -14.94 -1.11
N LEU A 197 -11.48 -14.24 -0.35
CA LEU A 197 -11.70 -12.84 -0.02
C LEU A 197 -11.85 -11.95 -1.26
N LEU A 198 -10.97 -12.09 -2.26
CA LEU A 198 -11.02 -11.29 -3.48
C LEU A 198 -12.36 -11.48 -4.22
N LEU A 199 -13.04 -12.62 -4.06
CA LEU A 199 -14.39 -12.80 -4.61
C LEU A 199 -15.41 -11.79 -4.05
N HIS A 200 -15.26 -11.41 -2.78
CA HIS A 200 -16.16 -10.48 -2.07
C HIS A 200 -15.95 -9.03 -2.48
N PHE A 201 -14.81 -8.68 -3.07
CA PHE A 201 -14.54 -7.32 -3.50
C PHE A 201 -15.36 -6.96 -4.75
N GLN A 202 -16.04 -5.83 -4.67
CA GLN A 202 -16.61 -5.14 -5.83
C GLN A 202 -15.59 -4.13 -6.39
N SER A 203 -14.96 -3.37 -5.50
CA SER A 203 -13.92 -2.40 -5.85
C SER A 203 -13.09 -2.06 -4.63
N ALA A 204 -11.86 -1.61 -4.85
CA ALA A 204 -10.99 -1.07 -3.83
C ALA A 204 -10.21 0.10 -4.41
N ALA A 205 -9.88 1.07 -3.56
CA ALA A 205 -9.00 2.17 -3.87
C ALA A 205 -8.37 2.71 -2.58
N VAL A 206 -7.07 2.95 -2.60
CA VAL A 206 -6.41 3.73 -1.56
C VAL A 206 -6.81 5.18 -1.75
N GLN A 207 -7.34 5.81 -0.70
CA GLN A 207 -7.79 7.21 -0.71
C GLN A 207 -6.65 8.15 -0.30
N THR A 208 -5.90 7.75 0.72
CA THR A 208 -4.78 8.53 1.24
C THR A 208 -3.63 7.60 1.63
N VAL A 209 -2.42 8.11 1.50
CA VAL A 209 -1.19 7.53 2.03
C VAL A 209 -0.44 8.62 2.77
N SER A 210 0.09 8.28 3.95
CA SER A 210 0.92 9.16 4.75
C SER A 210 2.15 8.39 5.20
N LEU A 211 3.30 8.75 4.64
CA LEU A 211 4.61 8.32 5.10
C LEU A 211 5.25 9.41 5.97
N ASP A 212 5.82 8.99 7.09
CA ASP A 212 6.71 9.79 7.95
C ASP A 212 7.90 8.90 8.37
N PHE A 213 8.93 9.49 8.95
CA PHE A 213 10.14 8.81 9.44
C PHE A 213 10.91 9.70 10.41
N ASP A 214 11.70 9.16 11.32
CA ASP A 214 12.53 9.98 12.22
C ASP A 214 13.60 10.75 11.43
N SER A 215 14.31 10.05 10.54
CA SER A 215 15.33 10.65 9.67
C SER A 215 15.67 9.77 8.45
N ILE A 216 16.26 10.37 7.44
CA ILE A 216 17.02 9.68 6.38
C ILE A 216 18.43 9.42 6.92
N VAL A 217 18.80 8.15 7.02
CA VAL A 217 20.11 7.69 7.50
C VAL A 217 21.13 7.65 6.38
N ASP A 218 20.69 7.23 5.20
CA ASP A 218 21.52 7.11 4.01
C ASP A 218 20.69 7.43 2.77
N SER A 219 21.30 8.09 1.80
CA SER A 219 20.67 8.42 0.52
C SER A 219 21.70 8.53 -0.58
N ASP A 220 21.50 7.82 -1.69
CA ASP A 220 22.30 7.93 -2.91
C ASP A 220 21.39 8.01 -4.13
N PHE A 221 21.77 8.86 -5.09
CA PHE A 221 21.06 9.05 -6.35
C PHE A 221 22.06 8.98 -7.50
N SER A 222 22.00 7.90 -8.26
CA SER A 222 22.94 7.58 -9.35
C SER A 222 22.23 7.71 -10.71
N PHE A 223 22.60 8.73 -11.49
CA PHE A 223 22.00 9.03 -12.79
C PHE A 223 22.77 8.36 -13.93
N HIS A 224 22.09 7.57 -14.76
CA HIS A 224 22.70 6.77 -15.85
C HIS A 224 22.69 7.46 -17.21
N SER A 225 22.54 8.77 -17.25
CA SER A 225 22.59 9.54 -18.49
C SER A 225 23.39 10.83 -18.28
N SER A 226 23.86 11.43 -19.37
CA SER A 226 24.72 12.63 -19.32
C SER A 226 24.20 13.71 -20.25
N GLY A 227 24.06 14.94 -19.75
CA GLY A 227 23.63 16.10 -20.55
C GLY A 227 23.22 17.30 -19.70
N ALA A 228 23.00 18.45 -20.33
CA ALA A 228 22.62 19.69 -19.63
C ALA A 228 21.30 19.57 -18.84
N ILE A 229 20.35 18.79 -19.36
CA ILE A 229 19.08 18.49 -18.68
C ILE A 229 19.33 17.71 -17.38
N ILE A 230 20.29 16.80 -17.38
CA ILE A 230 20.61 15.97 -16.21
C ILE A 230 21.33 16.78 -15.16
N SER A 231 22.28 17.65 -15.54
CA SER A 231 22.86 18.59 -14.59
C SER A 231 21.79 19.44 -13.92
N ALA A 232 20.81 19.95 -14.68
CA ALA A 232 19.71 20.72 -14.12
C ALA A 232 18.80 19.90 -13.20
N ILE A 233 18.57 18.62 -13.49
CA ILE A 233 17.81 17.70 -12.63
C ILE A 233 18.59 17.36 -11.36
N THR A 234 19.89 17.04 -11.48
CA THR A 234 20.77 16.79 -10.32
C THR A 234 20.85 18.01 -9.42
N ASP A 235 21.00 19.21 -9.99
CA ASP A 235 21.01 20.46 -9.22
C ASP A 235 19.66 20.69 -8.50
N ALA A 236 18.53 20.40 -9.15
CA ALA A 236 17.21 20.47 -8.52
C ALA A 236 17.02 19.45 -7.39
N LEU A 237 17.63 18.27 -7.51
CA LEU A 237 17.57 17.22 -6.49
C LEU A 237 18.57 17.43 -5.34
N ALA A 238 19.62 18.24 -5.55
CA ALA A 238 20.56 18.59 -4.49
C ALA A 238 19.88 19.34 -3.32
N ASP A 239 18.83 20.11 -3.62
CA ASP A 239 18.00 20.77 -2.60
C ASP A 239 17.22 19.78 -1.72
N PHE A 240 17.07 18.53 -2.16
CA PHE A 240 16.44 17.41 -1.44
C PHE A 240 17.45 16.48 -0.76
N SER A 241 18.58 17.02 -0.29
CA SER A 241 19.56 16.23 0.48
C SER A 241 18.99 15.70 1.79
N ALA A 242 19.53 14.56 2.28
CA ALA A 242 19.15 14.00 3.58
C ALA A 242 19.25 15.02 4.72
N ASP A 243 20.30 15.86 4.73
CA ASP A 243 20.49 16.90 5.74
C ASP A 243 19.37 17.97 5.73
N GLU A 244 18.90 18.38 4.55
CA GLU A 244 17.79 19.35 4.44
C GLU A 244 16.45 18.71 4.79
N ILE A 245 16.18 17.49 4.31
CA ILE A 245 14.95 16.75 4.62
C ILE A 245 14.86 16.46 6.13
N ASN A 246 15.98 16.09 6.77
CA ASN A 246 16.02 15.79 8.20
C ASN A 246 15.76 17.00 9.12
N LYS A 247 15.83 18.23 8.59
CA LYS A 247 15.42 19.42 9.36
C LYS A 247 13.91 19.55 9.55
N LYS A 248 13.10 18.71 8.88
CA LYS A 248 11.62 18.71 8.98
C LYS A 248 11.00 20.10 8.69
N GLY A 249 11.56 20.81 7.72
CA GLY A 249 11.07 22.11 7.23
C GLY A 249 10.29 22.01 5.92
N SER A 250 10.22 23.11 5.15
CA SER A 250 9.46 23.15 3.89
C SER A 250 9.95 22.16 2.82
N VAL A 251 11.26 21.84 2.81
CA VAL A 251 11.84 20.83 1.92
C VAL A 251 11.29 19.44 2.25
N TYR A 252 11.22 19.11 3.55
CA TYR A 252 10.63 17.87 4.02
C TYR A 252 9.15 17.74 3.64
N ASP A 253 8.36 18.80 3.89
CA ASP A 253 6.93 18.80 3.55
C ASP A 253 6.70 18.58 2.06
N THR A 254 7.52 19.23 1.23
CA THR A 254 7.49 19.07 -0.24
C THR A 254 7.87 17.65 -0.65
N PHE A 255 8.95 17.12 -0.07
CA PHE A 255 9.43 15.76 -0.35
C PHE A 255 8.38 14.70 -0.01
N ILE A 256 7.82 14.75 1.21
CA ILE A 256 6.81 13.80 1.66
C ILE A 256 5.51 13.94 0.87
N SER A 257 5.07 15.16 0.53
CA SER A 257 3.87 15.35 -0.30
C SER A 257 4.03 14.64 -1.65
N ASN A 258 5.15 14.87 -2.34
CA ASN A 258 5.42 14.22 -3.62
C ASN A 258 5.53 12.69 -3.47
N LEU A 259 6.18 12.22 -2.41
CA LEU A 259 6.34 10.79 -2.16
C LEU A 259 5.00 10.12 -1.84
N ASN A 260 4.13 10.75 -1.07
CA ASN A 260 2.80 10.25 -0.76
C ASN A 260 1.92 10.15 -2.02
N ASP A 261 1.98 11.15 -2.91
CA ASP A 261 1.26 11.12 -4.19
C ASP A 261 1.72 9.94 -5.07
N GLN A 262 3.03 9.71 -5.13
CA GLN A 262 3.60 8.58 -5.87
C GLN A 262 3.26 7.23 -5.24
N LEU A 263 3.33 7.10 -3.92
CA LEU A 263 2.92 5.89 -3.20
C LEU A 263 1.43 5.59 -3.41
N LEU A 264 0.59 6.62 -3.40
CA LEU A 264 -0.84 6.51 -3.67
C LEU A 264 -1.10 6.03 -5.11
N SER A 265 -0.36 6.57 -6.08
CA SER A 265 -0.42 6.14 -7.48
C SER A 265 0.00 4.68 -7.65
N VAL A 266 1.14 4.28 -7.06
CA VAL A 266 1.62 2.87 -7.07
C VAL A 266 0.59 1.92 -6.47
N ALA A 267 0.02 2.29 -5.31
CA ALA A 267 -0.92 1.43 -4.62
C ALA A 267 -2.19 1.21 -5.44
N ASN A 268 -2.73 2.27 -6.04
CA ASN A 268 -3.92 2.17 -6.88
C ASN A 268 -3.65 1.48 -8.22
N ASP A 269 -2.52 1.73 -8.88
CA ASP A 269 -2.13 1.00 -10.11
C ASP A 269 -2.00 -0.50 -9.83
N TYR A 270 -1.40 -0.89 -8.70
CA TYR A 270 -1.35 -2.30 -8.32
C TYR A 270 -2.74 -2.90 -8.08
N ILE A 271 -3.63 -2.18 -7.39
CA ILE A 271 -5.01 -2.63 -7.20
C ILE A 271 -5.67 -2.85 -8.57
N ASP A 272 -5.62 -1.87 -9.46
CA ASP A 272 -6.29 -1.93 -10.77
C ASP A 272 -5.68 -2.99 -11.70
N SER A 273 -4.36 -3.15 -11.70
CA SER A 273 -3.65 -4.03 -12.63
C SER A 273 -3.50 -5.47 -12.14
N LYS A 274 -3.42 -5.69 -10.81
CA LYS A 274 -3.13 -7.01 -10.22
C LYS A 274 -4.27 -7.60 -9.39
N LEU A 275 -5.02 -6.79 -8.64
CA LEU A 275 -6.04 -7.32 -7.73
C LEU A 275 -7.43 -7.31 -8.36
N LYS A 276 -7.81 -6.22 -9.01
CA LYS A 276 -9.12 -6.04 -9.65
C LYS A 276 -9.47 -7.14 -10.66
N PRO A 277 -8.54 -7.73 -11.43
CA PRO A 277 -8.86 -8.88 -12.28
C PRO A 277 -9.38 -10.10 -11.51
N SER A 278 -9.07 -10.21 -10.22
CA SER A 278 -9.52 -11.29 -9.33
C SER A 278 -10.77 -10.95 -8.53
N PHE A 279 -11.33 -9.73 -8.68
CA PHE A 279 -12.52 -9.33 -7.96
C PHE A 279 -13.76 -10.07 -8.48
N GLY A 280 -14.38 -10.88 -7.62
CA GLY A 280 -15.51 -11.72 -8.00
C GLY A 280 -16.85 -10.99 -7.98
N CYS A 281 -16.96 -9.86 -7.26
CA CYS A 281 -18.20 -9.14 -7.05
C CYS A 281 -19.35 -10.06 -6.56
N THR A 282 -19.06 -11.00 -5.67
CA THR A 282 -20.02 -11.99 -5.14
C THR A 282 -19.76 -12.29 -3.67
N CYS A 283 -20.79 -12.74 -2.94
CA CYS A 283 -20.68 -13.24 -1.57
C CYS A 283 -20.73 -14.78 -1.50
N LEU A 284 -20.86 -15.45 -2.64
CA LEU A 284 -21.02 -16.90 -2.73
C LEU A 284 -19.69 -17.56 -3.11
N GLU A 285 -19.29 -18.54 -2.31
CA GLU A 285 -18.21 -19.46 -2.66
C GLU A 285 -18.71 -20.49 -3.69
N ALA A 286 -17.88 -20.84 -4.67
CA ALA A 286 -18.22 -21.74 -5.77
C ALA A 286 -17.93 -23.22 -5.46
#